data_AF-A0A3D2B6Q8-F1
#
_entry.id   AF-A0A3D2B6Q8-F1
#
_cell.length_a   1.000
_cell.length_b   1.000
_cell.length_c   1.000
_cell.angle_alpha   90.00
_cell.angle_beta   90.00
_cell.angle_gamma   90.00
#
_symmetry.space_group_name_H-M   'P 1'
#
loop_
_entity.id
_entity.type
_entity.pdbx_description
1 polymer ?
#
loop_
_entity_poly.entity_id
_entity_poly.type
_entity_poly.pdbx_seq_one_letter_code
_entity_poly.pdbx_strand_id
1 'polypeptide(L)'
;IGKLTGMPIPITSLRQWILGLPGDATDYKLDGQYRLSEVNYSQNGKNWHVVYGGYDSNTKPALPTSLELTEGGQRIKLKMDNWIVK
;
A
#
# COMPACT_ATOMS: atom_id res chain seq x y z
N ILE A 1 -2.06 17.23 -6.49
CA ILE A 1 -2.55 15.87 -6.83
C ILE A 1 -3.87 15.54 -6.11
N GLY A 2 -4.11 15.95 -4.85
CA GLY A 2 -5.46 15.88 -4.25
C GLY A 2 -6.57 16.59 -5.06
N LYS A 3 -6.21 17.60 -5.86
CA LYS A 3 -7.10 18.26 -6.84
C LYS A 3 -7.34 17.49 -8.15
N LEU A 4 -6.51 16.49 -8.47
CA LEU A 4 -6.56 15.80 -9.78
C LEU A 4 -7.44 14.53 -9.75
N THR A 5 -7.60 13.90 -8.59
CA THR A 5 -8.43 12.70 -8.41
C THR A 5 -9.74 12.98 -7.68
N GLY A 6 -9.91 14.17 -7.09
CA GLY A 6 -10.98 14.46 -6.13
C GLY A 6 -10.82 13.73 -4.78
N MET A 7 -9.72 12.97 -4.60
CA MET A 7 -9.48 12.13 -3.43
C MET A 7 -8.19 12.59 -2.71
N PRO A 8 -8.27 13.06 -1.45
CA PRO A 8 -7.10 13.40 -0.66
C PRO A 8 -6.39 12.12 -0.21
N ILE A 9 -5.56 11.56 -1.08
CA ILE A 9 -4.74 10.37 -0.79
C ILE A 9 -3.44 10.80 -0.10
N PRO A 10 -2.97 10.10 0.95
CA PRO A 10 -1.67 10.35 1.56
C PRO A 10 -0.55 9.88 0.63
N ILE A 11 -0.09 10.75 -0.28
CA ILE A 11 0.86 10.37 -1.35
C ILE A 11 2.20 9.89 -0.78
N THR A 12 2.66 10.50 0.32
CA THR A 12 3.89 10.08 1.00
C THR A 12 3.76 8.64 1.48
N SER A 13 2.66 8.29 2.15
CA SER A 13 2.40 6.93 2.63
C SER A 13 2.14 5.96 1.48
N LEU A 14 1.37 6.36 0.47
CA LEU A 14 1.10 5.54 -0.72
C LEU A 14 2.38 5.08 -1.42
N ARG A 15 3.37 5.99 -1.57
CA ARG A 15 4.66 5.63 -2.16
C ARG A 15 5.37 4.52 -1.39
N GLN A 16 5.28 4.54 -0.06
CA GLN A 16 5.86 3.51 0.80
C GLN A 16 5.07 2.20 0.68
N TRP A 17 3.74 2.27 0.71
CA TRP A 17 2.89 1.09 0.62
C TRP A 17 3.09 0.33 -0.70
N ILE A 18 3.20 1.03 -1.82
CA ILE A 18 3.48 0.41 -3.13
C ILE A 18 4.78 -0.43 -3.11
N LEU A 19 5.76 -0.04 -2.29
CA LEU A 19 7.04 -0.74 -2.14
C LEU A 19 7.02 -1.82 -1.05
N GLY A 20 5.88 -2.08 -0.40
CA GLY A 20 5.80 -3.01 0.73
C GLY A 20 6.39 -2.45 2.03
N LEU A 21 6.43 -1.13 2.17
CA LEU A 21 6.91 -0.44 3.38
C LEU A 21 5.74 0.21 4.12
N PRO A 22 5.70 0.16 5.47
CA PRO A 22 4.54 0.67 6.23
C PRO A 22 4.48 2.20 6.23
N GLY A 23 5.60 2.87 5.89
CA GLY A 23 5.75 4.32 6.03
C GLY A 23 5.69 4.72 7.50
N ASP A 24 4.90 5.75 7.82
CA ASP A 24 4.67 6.22 9.20
C ASP A 24 3.59 5.42 9.94
N ALA A 25 3.01 4.37 9.32
CA ALA A 25 1.99 3.56 9.96
C ALA A 25 2.61 2.67 11.05
N THR A 26 2.07 2.75 12.26
CA THR A 26 2.46 1.92 13.39
C THR A 26 1.54 0.71 13.59
N ASP A 27 0.36 0.72 12.96
CA ASP A 27 -0.60 -0.38 12.95
C ASP A 27 -0.51 -1.11 11.60
N TYR A 28 0.18 -2.24 11.59
CA TYR A 28 0.34 -3.08 10.42
C TYR A 28 0.50 -4.55 10.81
N LYS A 29 0.24 -5.44 9.86
CA LYS A 29 0.43 -6.88 10.00
C LYS A 29 1.42 -7.38 8.97
N LEU A 30 2.13 -8.43 9.35
CA LEU A 30 3.02 -9.17 8.47
C LEU A 30 2.40 -10.53 8.12
N ASP A 31 2.74 -11.05 6.95
CA ASP A 31 2.48 -12.44 6.58
C ASP A 31 3.56 -13.38 7.16
N GLY A 32 3.42 -14.69 6.91
CA GLY A 32 4.37 -15.70 7.36
C GLY A 32 5.76 -15.61 6.71
N GLN A 33 5.99 -14.68 5.78
CA GLN A 33 7.28 -14.40 5.14
C GLN A 33 7.85 -13.04 5.58
N TYR A 34 7.30 -12.44 6.64
CA TYR A 34 7.70 -11.13 7.16
C TYR A 34 7.50 -9.97 6.18
N ARG A 35 6.53 -10.08 5.27
CA ARG A 35 6.14 -9.01 4.34
C ARG A 35 4.84 -8.38 4.81
N LEU A 36 4.57 -7.12 4.48
CA LEU A 36 3.30 -6.48 4.86
C LEU A 36 2.11 -7.23 4.25
N SER A 37 1.14 -7.57 5.09
CA SER A 37 -0.15 -8.12 4.67
C SER A 37 -1.26 -7.09 4.80
N GLU A 38 -1.17 -6.21 5.80
CA GLU A 38 -2.16 -5.19 6.11
C GLU A 38 -1.50 -3.94 6.69
N VAL A 39 -2.02 -2.75 6.38
CA VAL A 39 -1.66 -1.49 7.05
C VAL A 39 -2.93 -0.71 7.37
N ASN A 40 -3.04 -0.24 8.60
CA ASN A 40 -4.07 0.71 9.03
C ASN A 40 -3.40 2.06 9.30
N TYR A 41 -3.87 3.12 8.65
CA TYR A 41 -3.26 4.43 8.74
C TYR A 41 -4.29 5.55 8.83
N SER A 42 -4.19 6.34 9.90
CA SER A 42 -5.07 7.48 10.15
C SER A 42 -4.32 8.79 9.94
N GLN A 43 -4.86 9.66 9.08
CA GLN A 43 -4.32 11.01 8.85
C GLN A 43 -5.45 11.97 8.49
N ASN A 44 -5.45 13.17 9.08
CA ASN A 44 -6.41 14.24 8.78
C ASN A 44 -7.89 13.78 8.88
N GLY A 45 -8.20 12.93 9.86
CA GLY A 45 -9.56 12.38 10.06
C GLY A 45 -9.98 11.31 9.05
N LYS A 46 -9.05 10.85 8.19
CA LYS A 46 -9.26 9.75 7.24
C LYS A 46 -8.57 8.48 7.72
N ASN A 47 -9.26 7.35 7.61
CA ASN A 47 -8.76 6.03 7.99
C ASN A 47 -8.57 5.17 6.75
N TRP A 48 -7.31 4.95 6.41
CA TRP A 48 -6.90 4.10 5.29
C TRP A 48 -6.65 2.69 5.80
N HIS A 49 -7.25 1.73 5.12
CA HIS A 49 -6.95 0.32 5.28
C HIS A 49 -6.35 -0.19 3.96
N VAL A 50 -5.18 -0.80 4.05
CA VAL A 50 -4.41 -1.30 2.91
C VAL A 50 -4.25 -2.80 3.06
N VAL A 51 -4.61 -3.55 2.02
CA VAL A 51 -4.47 -5.01 1.96
C VAL A 51 -3.55 -5.38 0.81
N TYR A 52 -2.56 -6.22 1.08
CA TYR A 52 -1.62 -6.73 0.08
C TYR A 52 -2.11 -8.08 -0.45
N GLY A 53 -2.31 -8.19 -1.76
CA GLY A 53 -2.86 -9.41 -2.37
C GLY A 53 -1.80 -10.43 -2.79
N GLY A 54 -0.52 -10.05 -2.83
CA GLY A 54 0.58 -10.94 -3.20
C GLY A 54 1.89 -10.19 -3.37
N TYR A 55 2.96 -10.96 -3.58
CA TYR A 55 4.32 -10.47 -3.79
C TYR A 55 5.00 -11.23 -4.93
N ASP A 56 5.84 -10.52 -5.67
CA ASP A 56 6.72 -11.09 -6.69
C ASP A 56 7.98 -11.59 -6.00
N SER A 57 8.18 -12.90 -6.00
CA SER A 57 9.36 -13.53 -5.43
C SER A 57 10.57 -13.53 -6.38
N ASN A 58 10.40 -13.06 -7.62
CA ASN A 58 11.50 -12.97 -8.59
C ASN A 58 12.35 -11.72 -8.39
N THR A 59 11.85 -10.72 -7.66
CA THR A 59 12.64 -9.57 -7.23
C THR A 59 13.34 -9.84 -5.90
N LYS A 60 14.45 -9.14 -5.67
CA LYS A 60 15.15 -9.10 -4.38
C LYS A 60 15.29 -7.64 -3.93
N PRO A 61 14.58 -7.20 -2.88
CA PRO A 61 13.59 -7.94 -2.08
C PRO A 61 12.32 -8.29 -2.86
N ALA A 62 11.46 -9.16 -2.31
CA ALA A 62 10.15 -9.43 -2.88
C ALA A 62 9.27 -8.17 -2.81
N LEU A 63 8.62 -7.79 -3.91
CA LEU A 63 7.81 -6.58 -3.99
C LEU A 63 6.33 -6.90 -4.21
N PRO A 64 5.38 -6.09 -3.70
CA PRO A 64 3.95 -6.37 -3.84
C PRO A 64 3.52 -6.55 -5.30
N THR A 65 2.58 -7.45 -5.61
CA THR A 65 1.98 -7.59 -6.96
C THR A 65 0.58 -7.00 -7.05
N SER A 66 -0.08 -6.81 -5.90
CA SER A 66 -1.35 -6.10 -5.83
C SER A 66 -1.57 -5.48 -4.45
N LEU A 67 -2.23 -4.31 -4.45
CA LEU A 67 -2.69 -3.65 -3.24
C LEU A 67 -4.11 -3.17 -3.42
N GLU A 68 -4.86 -3.21 -2.34
CA GLU A 68 -6.16 -2.59 -2.24
C GLU A 68 -6.16 -1.57 -1.11
N LEU A 69 -6.56 -0.34 -1.40
CA LEU A 69 -6.66 0.74 -0.44
C LEU A 69 -8.12 1.15 -0.31
N THR A 70 -8.61 1.22 0.92
CA THR A 70 -9.98 1.61 1.23
C THR A 70 -10.01 2.74 2.25
N GLU A 71 -10.85 3.74 2.02
CA GLU A 71 -11.14 4.84 2.95
C GLU A 71 -12.63 5.19 2.85
N GLY A 72 -13.42 4.84 3.87
CA GLY A 72 -14.87 4.99 3.82
C GLY A 72 -15.47 4.25 2.62
N GLY A 73 -16.18 4.96 1.75
CA GLY A 73 -16.74 4.41 0.50
C GLY A 73 -15.78 4.40 -0.69
N GLN A 74 -14.54 4.88 -0.53
CA GLN A 74 -13.57 5.01 -1.61
C GLN A 74 -12.65 3.80 -1.65
N ARG A 75 -12.35 3.31 -2.85
CA ARG A 75 -11.51 2.12 -3.07
C ARG A 75 -10.57 2.32 -4.26
N ILE A 76 -9.30 2.00 -4.06
CA ILE A 76 -8.27 1.98 -5.10
C ILE A 76 -7.70 0.57 -5.16
N LYS A 77 -7.63 0.00 -6.36
CA LYS A 77 -6.93 -1.27 -6.61
C LYS A 77 -5.73 -1.01 -7.51
N LEU A 78 -4.58 -1.48 -7.07
CA LEU A 78 -3.34 -1.46 -7.83
C LEU A 78 -2.95 -2.90 -8.13
N LYS A 79 -2.58 -3.14 -9.39
CA LYS A 79 -1.97 -4.39 -9.83
C LYS A 79 -0.67 -4.02 -10.55
N MET A 80 0.42 -4.65 -10.16
CA MET A 80 1.73 -4.45 -10.76
C MET A 80 2.00 -5.65 -11.67
N ASP A 81 2.16 -5.38 -12.97
CA ASP A 81 2.41 -6.45 -13.95
C ASP A 81 3.85 -6.96 -13.85
N ASN A 82 4.81 -6.09 -13.57
CA ASN A 82 6.20 -6.44 -13.32
C ASN A 82 6.91 -5.39 -12.47
N TRP A 83 8.07 -5.78 -11.92
CA TRP A 83 9.00 -4.89 -11.24
C TRP A 83 10.34 -4.86 -11.96
N ILE A 84 10.89 -3.66 -12.13
CA ILE A 84 12.25 -3.46 -12.61
C ILE A 84 12.99 -2.74 -11.48
N VAL A 85 13.91 -3.46 -10.84
CA VAL A 85 14.71 -2.97 -9.71
C VAL A 85 16.18 -2.99 -10.13
N LYS A 86 16.93 -1.95 -9.74
CA LYS A 86 18.35 -1.79 -10.08
C LYS A 86 19.20 -1.81 -8.83
#